data_AF-A0A067SD49-F1
#
_entry.id   AF-A0A067SD49-F1
#
_cell.length_a   1.000
_cell.length_b   1.000
_cell.length_c   1.000
_cell.angle_alpha   90.00
_cell.angle_beta   90.00
_cell.angle_gamma   90.00
#
_symmetry.space_group_name_H-M   'P 1'
#
loop_
_entity.id
_entity.type
_entity.pdbx_description
1 polymer ?
#
loop_
_entity_poly.entity_id
_entity_poly.type
_entity_poly.pdbx_seq_one_letter_code
_entity_poly.pdbx_strand_id
1 'polypeptide(L)' 'MLLKEEMQWVLAFLQWKAGWWSGRLEPRSGVTKELMEDIQAFAQLQSELQDDLASHFRKLW' A
#
# COMPACT_ATOMS: atom_id res chain seq x y z
N MET A 1 25.09 -9.54 1.82
CA MET A 1 25.50 -8.36 2.62
C MET A 1 24.22 -7.83 3.22
N LEU A 2 24.09 -7.86 4.54
CA LEU A 2 22.81 -7.71 5.24
C LEU A 2 21.98 -6.51 4.77
N LEU A 3 22.61 -5.35 4.54
CA LEU A 3 21.92 -4.13 4.09
C LEU A 3 21.18 -4.29 2.75
N LYS A 4 21.76 -5.00 1.78
CA LYS A 4 21.12 -5.21 0.47
C LYS A 4 19.89 -6.12 0.61
N GLU A 5 20.01 -7.14 1.44
CA GLU A 5 18.90 -8.06 1.75
C GLU A 5 17.79 -7.30 2.47
N GLU A 6 18.10 -6.54 3.52
CA GLU A 6 17.12 -5.69 4.23
C GLU A 6 16.38 -4.73 3.28
N MET A 7 17.08 -4.10 2.32
CA MET A 7 16.41 -3.23 1.34
C MET A 7 15.49 -4.00 0.39
N GLN A 8 15.85 -5.23 0.01
CA GLN A 8 14.94 -6.09 -0.76
C GLN A 8 13.68 -6.44 0.04
N TRP A 9 13.81 -6.71 1.34
CA TRP A 9 12.67 -6.95 2.23
C TRP A 9 11.78 -5.72 2.37
N VAL A 10 12.36 -4.52 2.51
CA VAL A 10 11.59 -3.27 2.56
C VAL A 10 10.79 -3.08 1.27
N LEU A 11 11.41 -3.25 0.10
CA LEU A 11 10.69 -3.12 -1.17
C LEU A 11 9.57 -4.15 -1.33
N ALA A 12 9.83 -5.40 -0.95
CA ALA A 12 8.83 -6.47 -0.98
C ALA A 12 7.65 -6.18 -0.02
N PHE A 13 7.95 -5.66 1.17
CA PHE A 13 6.94 -5.27 2.14
C PHE A 13 6.06 -4.13 1.62
N LEU A 14 6.65 -3.09 1.05
CA LEU A 14 5.89 -1.94 0.52
C LEU A 14 4.96 -2.38 -0.62
N GLN A 15 5.45 -3.20 -1.56
CA GLN A 15 4.64 -3.74 -2.66
C GLN A 15 3.51 -4.64 -2.16
N TRP A 16 3.80 -5.53 -1.20
CA TRP A 16 2.77 -6.35 -0.57
C TRP A 16 1.72 -5.49 0.13
N LYS A 17 2.15 -4.43 0.83
CA LYS A 17 1.26 -3.55 1.59
C LYS A 17 0.37 -2.70 0.68
N ALA A 18 0.89 -2.24 -0.46
CA ALA A 18 0.11 -1.59 -1.50
C ALA A 18 -1.02 -2.51 -1.99
N GLY A 19 -0.69 -3.75 -2.38
CA GLY A 19 -1.69 -4.75 -2.78
C GLY A 19 -2.72 -5.05 -1.70
N TRP A 20 -2.30 -5.12 -0.43
CA TRP A 20 -3.20 -5.30 0.71
C TRP A 20 -4.19 -4.13 0.89
N TRP A 21 -3.79 -2.90 0.56
CA TRP A 21 -4.68 -1.74 0.55
C TRP A 21 -5.62 -1.75 -0.65
N SER A 22 -5.15 -2.11 -1.85
CA SER A 22 -6.00 -2.26 -3.03
C SER A 22 -7.12 -3.29 -2.83
N GLY A 23 -6.85 -4.38 -2.11
CA GLY A 23 -7.88 -5.36 -1.74
C GLY A 23 -8.96 -4.84 -0.77
N ARG A 24 -8.78 -3.65 -0.19
CA ARG A 24 -9.77 -2.99 0.69
C ARG A 24 -10.68 -2.01 -0.03
N LEU A 25 -10.48 -1.85 -1.34
CA LEU A 25 -11.42 -1.12 -2.19
C LEU A 25 -12.74 -1.88 -2.34
N GLU A 26 -12.77 -3.17 -2.05
CA GLU A 26 -13.99 -3.96 -2.10
C GLU A 26 -15.01 -3.51 -1.03
N PRO A 27 -16.29 -3.37 -1.41
CA PRO A 27 -17.36 -3.02 -0.48
C PRO A 27 -17.43 -3.97 0.72
N ARG A 28 -17.46 -3.42 1.93
CA ARG A 28 -17.77 -4.18 3.13
C ARG A 28 -19.27 -4.15 3.39
N SER A 29 -19.84 -5.28 3.79
CA SER A 29 -21.21 -5.31 4.30
C SER A 29 -21.29 -4.57 5.64
N GLY A 30 -22.43 -3.90 5.89
CA GLY A 30 -22.70 -3.25 7.18
C GLY A 30 -22.14 -1.85 7.37
N VAL A 31 -21.60 -1.21 6.33
CA VAL A 31 -21.20 0.21 6.34
C VAL A 31 -22.12 1.04 5.46
N THR A 32 -22.32 2.31 5.83
CA THR A 32 -23.07 3.26 5.01
C THR A 32 -22.31 3.56 3.72
N LYS A 33 -23.03 4.00 2.69
CA LYS A 33 -22.43 4.33 1.39
C LYS A 33 -21.34 5.40 1.51
N GLU A 34 -21.61 6.46 2.28
CA GLU A 34 -20.66 7.56 2.52
C GLU A 34 -19.37 7.05 3.19
N LEU A 35 -19.51 6.25 4.26
CA LEU A 35 -18.35 5.65 4.94
C LEU A 35 -17.58 4.69 4.03
N MET A 36 -18.27 3.98 3.12
CA MET A 36 -17.63 3.12 2.13
C MET A 36 -16.79 3.93 1.13
N GLU A 37 -17.32 5.06 0.64
CA GLU A 37 -16.59 5.97 -0.26
C GLU A 37 -15.32 6.52 0.42
N ASP A 38 -15.42 6.92 1.68
CA ASP A 38 -14.26 7.39 2.46
C ASP A 38 -13.21 6.30 2.67
N ILE A 39 -13.64 5.07 3.00
CA ILE A 39 -12.73 3.93 3.16
C ILE A 39 -12.02 3.62 1.85
N GLN A 40 -12.73 3.65 0.72
CA GLN A 40 -12.16 3.41 -0.60
C GLN A 40 -11.14 4.50 -0.96
N ALA A 41 -11.48 5.77 -0.77
CA ALA A 41 -10.58 6.89 -1.03
C ALA A 41 -9.32 6.79 -0.17
N PHE A 42 -9.47 6.48 1.12
CA PHE A 42 -8.33 6.30 2.02
C PHE A 42 -7.46 5.10 1.63
N ALA A 43 -8.07 3.96 1.32
CA ALA A 43 -7.35 2.76 0.90
C ALA A 43 -6.59 2.98 -0.41
N GLN A 44 -7.18 3.70 -1.37
CA GLN A 44 -6.52 4.08 -2.62
C GLN A 44 -5.28 4.94 -2.36
N LEU A 45 -5.45 6.03 -1.59
CA LEU A 45 -4.33 6.92 -1.22
C LEU A 45 -3.21 6.17 -0.49
N GLN A 46 -3.56 5.23 0.40
CA GLN A 46 -2.57 4.42 1.09
C GLN A 46 -1.85 3.47 0.14
N SER A 47 -2.53 2.87 -0.84
CA SER A 47 -1.90 2.02 -1.83
C SER A 47 -0.87 2.79 -2.66
N GLU A 48 -1.27 3.94 -3.19
CA GLU A 48 -0.41 4.84 -3.97
C GLU A 48 0.82 5.29 -3.17
N LEU A 49 0.63 5.68 -1.90
CA LEU A 49 1.73 6.08 -1.02
C LEU A 49 2.78 4.97 -0.85
N GLN A 50 2.36 3.71 -0.69
CA GLN A 50 3.31 2.59 -0.55
C GLN A 50 4.08 2.34 -1.85
N ASP A 51 3.42 2.47 -3.00
CA ASP A 51 4.07 2.33 -4.32
C ASP A 51 5.06 3.47 -4.59
N ASP A 52 4.73 4.69 -4.19
CA ASP A 52 5.63 5.85 -4.28
C ASP A 52 6.85 5.68 -3.38
N LEU A 53 6.66 5.21 -2.13
CA LEU A 53 7.76 4.89 -1.22
C LEU A 53 8.67 3.80 -1.79
N ALA A 54 8.09 2.73 -2.36
CA ALA A 54 8.86 1.66 -2.98
C ALA A 54 9.67 2.18 -4.17
N SER A 55 9.06 3.03 -5.00
CA SER A 55 9.71 3.66 -6.16
C SER A 55 10.82 4.62 -5.74
N HIS A 56 10.61 5.38 -4.67
CA HIS A 56 11.62 6.28 -4.10
C HIS A 56 12.81 5.50 -3.54
N PHE A 57 12.57 4.49 -2.72
CA PHE A 57 13.63 3.67 -2.12
C PHE A 57 14.41 2.87 -3.17
N ARG A 58 13.74 2.35 -4.21
CA ARG A 58 14.43 1.68 -5.33
C ARG A 58 15.40 2.61 -6.09
N LYS A 59 15.19 3.94 -6.06
CA LYS A 59 16.12 4.91 -6.69
C LYS A 59 17.29 5.27 -5.78
N LEU A 60 17.13 5.15 -4.46
CA LEU A 60 18.17 5.44 -3.48
C LEU A 60 19.19 4.30 -3.34
N TRP A 61 18.82 3.08 -3.72
CA TRP A 61 19.62 1.86 -3.55
C TRP A 61 19.91 1.18 -4.89
#